data_AF-A0A183U0U6-F1
#
_entry.id   AF-A0A183U0U6-F1
#
_cell.length_a   1.000
_cell.length_b   1.000
_cell.length_c   1.000
_cell.angle_alpha   90.00
_cell.angle_beta   90.00
_cell.angle_gamma   90.00
#
_symmetry.space_group_name_H-M   'P 1'
#
loop_
_entity.id
_entity.type
_entity.pdbx_description
1 polymer ?
#
loop_
_entity_poly.entity_id
_entity_poly.type
_entity_poly.pdbx_seq_one_letter_code
_entity_poly.pdbx_strand_id
1 'polypeptide(L)'
;IQNGIFAHVFHQSFSFFFSANDESTAEYKKAYTKVTDGYGLIGIWHFSKDENFLLVVTGVLSVGQISNCDIYRVTAVQFVSLRAPFDTADSRVIDLQRLMSSGMFYFATGSSSDETDFLFFRNRNLHFPLERYGIDSNKWFVRMMCGSVQVRTVYVGNKTVKLAILSRLSCRRVGTRFNVRGVDDDGHVANFVETEQLLSYENCEASFIQVRGSVPLFWEQPGLNVGSHKIKLRAVEATAPAFNRFVTDAFICVFVVLVYRRTRFAVMLWEFFGEECALNWLI
;
A
#
# COMPACT_ATOMS: atom_id res chain seq x y z
N ILE A 1 26.32 -5.96 4.40
CA ILE A 1 24.92 -6.29 4.75
C ILE A 1 24.15 -4.99 4.58
N GLN A 2 23.79 -4.70 3.33
CA GLN A 2 23.18 -3.44 2.93
C GLN A 2 21.78 -3.34 3.54
N ASN A 3 21.54 -2.20 4.20
CA ASN A 3 20.26 -1.54 4.47
C ASN A 3 19.04 -2.44 4.34
N GLY A 4 18.54 -2.91 5.49
CA GLY A 4 17.25 -3.57 5.56
C GLY A 4 16.16 -2.73 4.88
N ILE A 5 15.24 -3.44 4.23
CA ILE A 5 14.18 -2.94 3.35
C ILE A 5 13.15 -2.03 4.07
N PHE A 6 13.39 -1.70 5.34
CA PHE A 6 12.69 -0.63 6.05
C PHE A 6 12.83 0.74 5.38
N ALA A 7 13.93 0.94 4.65
CA ALA A 7 14.26 2.20 3.97
C ALA A 7 13.26 2.59 2.86
N HIS A 8 12.46 1.66 2.33
CA HIS A 8 11.77 1.89 1.05
C HIS A 8 10.33 2.39 1.10
N VAL A 9 9.65 2.43 2.26
CA VAL A 9 8.22 2.88 2.27
C VAL A 9 7.88 3.85 3.40
N PHE A 10 8.37 3.65 4.62
CA PHE A 10 8.01 4.50 5.77
C PHE A 10 9.01 5.59 6.11
N HIS A 11 10.27 5.43 5.71
CA HIS A 11 11.19 6.56 5.67
C HIS A 11 10.66 7.62 4.67
N GLN A 12 9.99 7.20 3.60
CA GLN A 12 9.75 7.92 2.33
C GLN A 12 8.57 8.90 2.28
N SER A 13 8.12 9.38 3.44
CA SER A 13 7.02 10.34 3.51
C SER A 13 7.47 11.65 4.14
N PHE A 14 7.74 12.64 3.29
CA PHE A 14 7.74 14.03 3.74
C PHE A 14 6.32 14.35 4.21
N SER A 15 6.22 14.80 5.46
CA SER A 15 5.08 15.60 5.87
C SER A 15 5.66 16.81 6.56
N PHE A 16 5.68 17.92 5.83
CA PHE A 16 5.84 19.21 6.47
C PHE A 16 4.55 19.48 7.23
N PHE A 17 4.67 19.62 8.55
CA PHE A 17 3.65 20.32 9.33
C PHE A 17 3.65 21.77 8.84
N PHE A 18 2.66 22.16 8.05
CA PHE A 18 2.36 23.56 7.86
C PHE A 18 1.65 24.04 9.13
N SER A 19 2.44 24.36 10.17
CA SER A 19 1.99 25.39 11.09
C SER A 19 2.06 26.68 10.29
N ALA A 20 0.92 27.17 9.79
CA ALA A 20 0.81 28.47 9.17
C ALA A 20 1.08 29.61 10.19
N ASN A 21 2.00 29.45 11.13
CA ASN A 21 2.43 30.47 12.07
C ASN A 21 3.66 31.22 11.57
N ASP A 22 3.96 31.14 10.27
CA ASP A 22 4.96 32.00 9.66
C ASP A 22 4.37 33.39 9.46
N GLU A 23 4.99 34.41 10.06
CA GLU A 23 4.53 35.82 10.02
C GLU A 23 4.33 36.32 8.58
N SER A 24 5.09 35.77 7.63
CA SER A 24 5.02 36.02 6.18
C SER A 24 3.66 35.73 5.54
N THR A 25 2.85 34.84 6.15
CA THR A 25 1.54 34.43 5.62
C THR A 25 0.35 35.15 6.25
N ALA A 26 0.58 35.95 7.30
CA ALA A 26 -0.49 36.58 8.09
C ALA A 26 -1.29 37.63 7.30
N GLU A 27 -0.67 38.33 6.36
CA GLU A 27 -1.35 39.30 5.48
C GLU A 27 -2.29 38.59 4.50
N TYR A 28 -1.81 37.49 3.90
CA TYR A 28 -2.59 36.70 2.95
C TYR A 28 -3.80 36.03 3.62
N LYS A 29 -3.69 35.59 4.89
CA LYS A 29 -4.81 34.98 5.63
C LYS A 29 -6.07 35.84 5.68
N LYS A 30 -5.96 37.18 5.61
CA LYS A 30 -7.13 38.08 5.58
C LYS A 30 -7.96 37.93 4.30
N ALA A 31 -7.35 37.47 3.21
CA ALA A 31 -8.00 37.27 1.91
C ALA A 31 -8.59 35.85 1.73
N TYR A 32 -8.37 34.93 2.67
CA TYR A 32 -8.82 33.54 2.57
C TYR A 32 -9.81 33.18 3.68
N THR A 33 -10.80 32.37 3.34
CA THR A 33 -11.71 31.77 4.32
C THR A 33 -11.22 30.36 4.65
N LYS A 34 -11.24 30.02 5.95
CA LYS A 34 -10.93 28.67 6.40
C LYS A 34 -11.93 27.67 5.83
N VAL A 35 -11.43 26.64 5.15
CA VAL A 35 -12.25 25.55 4.60
C VAL A 35 -12.31 24.38 5.58
N THR A 36 -11.16 23.82 5.95
CA THR A 36 -11.06 22.69 6.89
C THR A 36 -9.66 22.59 7.49
N ASP A 37 -9.53 21.93 8.63
CA ASP A 37 -8.23 21.52 9.19
C ASP A 37 -7.92 20.08 8.75
N GLY A 38 -6.64 19.79 8.52
CA GLY A 38 -6.23 18.45 8.10
C GLY A 38 -4.81 18.11 8.52
N TYR A 39 -4.57 16.81 8.67
CA TYR A 39 -3.26 16.22 8.96
C TYR A 39 -2.41 16.03 7.69
N GLY A 40 -3.02 16.10 6.50
CA GLY A 40 -2.32 15.97 5.22
C GLY A 40 -3.28 15.94 4.04
N LEU A 41 -2.76 16.23 2.84
CA LEU A 41 -3.51 16.16 1.59
C LEU A 41 -3.26 14.83 0.89
N ILE A 42 -4.31 14.15 0.44
CA ILE A 42 -4.17 12.86 -0.26
C ILE A 42 -3.89 13.06 -1.75
N GLY A 43 -4.56 14.02 -2.38
CA GLY A 43 -4.47 14.28 -3.80
C GLY A 43 -5.75 14.90 -4.35
N ILE A 44 -5.80 15.07 -5.66
CA ILE A 44 -6.98 15.56 -6.37
C ILE A 44 -7.69 14.38 -7.03
N TRP A 45 -9.00 14.31 -6.82
CA TRP A 45 -9.87 13.35 -7.48
C TRP A 45 -10.76 14.05 -8.50
N HIS A 46 -10.84 13.47 -9.69
CA HIS A 46 -11.67 13.94 -10.80
C HIS A 46 -12.76 12.90 -11.10
N PHE A 47 -14.03 13.23 -10.84
CA PHE A 47 -15.16 12.38 -11.27
C PHE A 47 -15.57 12.68 -12.70
N SER A 48 -15.59 13.96 -13.06
CA SER A 48 -15.91 14.47 -14.39
C SER A 48 -15.14 15.76 -14.64
N LYS A 49 -15.36 16.42 -15.79
CA LYS A 49 -14.65 17.68 -16.11
C LYS A 49 -14.86 18.78 -15.08
N ASP A 50 -16.01 18.78 -14.39
CA ASP A 50 -16.42 19.82 -13.45
C ASP A 50 -16.45 19.36 -11.99
N GLU A 51 -16.48 18.06 -11.73
CA GLU A 51 -16.49 17.48 -10.39
C GLU A 51 -15.07 17.14 -9.93
N ASN A 52 -14.44 18.12 -9.28
CA ASN A 52 -13.05 18.04 -8.81
C ASN A 52 -13.00 18.18 -7.29
N PHE A 53 -12.38 17.23 -6.61
CA PHE A 53 -12.30 17.21 -5.16
C PHE A 53 -10.85 17.16 -4.68
N LEU A 54 -10.53 17.98 -3.68
CA LEU A 54 -9.33 17.84 -2.89
C LEU A 54 -9.64 16.92 -1.70
N LEU A 55 -8.86 15.84 -1.58
CA LEU A 55 -9.03 14.89 -0.49
C LEU A 55 -8.09 15.28 0.66
N VAL A 56 -8.68 15.50 1.84
CA VAL A 56 -7.97 15.96 3.04
C VAL A 56 -8.13 14.93 4.14
N VAL A 57 -7.03 14.52 4.77
CA VAL A 57 -7.07 13.68 5.99
C VAL A 57 -7.47 14.57 7.16
N THR A 58 -8.67 14.37 7.71
CA THR A 58 -9.19 15.17 8.83
C THR A 58 -9.12 14.43 10.16
N GLY A 59 -8.85 13.12 10.14
CA GLY A 59 -8.71 12.31 11.33
C GLY A 59 -7.63 11.24 11.16
N VAL A 60 -6.82 11.10 12.20
CA VAL A 60 -5.79 10.07 12.30
C VAL A 60 -5.78 9.41 13.68
N LEU A 61 -5.22 8.21 13.74
CA LEU A 61 -4.80 7.56 14.98
C LEU A 61 -3.29 7.31 14.90
N SER A 62 -2.53 7.81 15.89
CA SER A 62 -1.10 7.50 16.02
C SER A 62 -0.93 6.03 16.36
N VAL A 63 -0.17 5.32 15.52
CA VAL A 63 0.09 3.87 15.66
C VAL A 63 1.35 3.63 16.49
N GLY A 64 2.29 4.58 16.43
CA GLY A 64 3.57 4.52 17.11
C GLY A 64 4.66 5.15 16.26
N GLN A 65 5.89 5.02 16.75
CA GLN A 65 7.08 5.59 16.13
C GLN A 65 8.14 4.50 15.94
N ILE A 66 8.71 4.45 14.73
CA ILE A 66 9.82 3.55 14.37
C ILE A 66 10.85 4.39 13.63
N SER A 67 12.14 4.25 13.98
CA SER A 67 13.25 4.97 13.32
C SER A 67 13.01 6.48 13.19
N ASN A 68 12.47 7.11 14.24
CA ASN A 68 12.08 8.53 14.30
C ASN A 68 10.99 8.97 13.31
N CYS A 69 10.29 8.02 12.66
CA CYS A 69 9.14 8.29 11.83
C CYS A 69 7.86 7.99 12.61
N ASP A 70 6.99 8.98 12.74
CA ASP A 70 5.68 8.80 13.35
C ASP A 70 4.71 8.22 12.32
N ILE A 71 4.02 7.15 12.69
CA ILE A 71 3.13 6.42 11.79
C ILE A 71 1.68 6.68 12.20
N TYR A 72 0.87 7.08 11.24
CA TYR A 72 -0.54 7.42 11.41
C TYR A 72 -1.43 6.51 10.59
N ARG A 73 -2.50 6.04 11.23
CA ARG A 73 -3.63 5.39 10.56
C ARG A 73 -4.68 6.44 10.22
N VAL A 74 -5.08 6.51 8.96
CA VAL A 74 -6.16 7.40 8.51
C VAL A 74 -7.50 6.89 9.05
N THR A 75 -8.22 7.75 9.77
CA THR A 75 -9.54 7.42 10.35
C THR A 75 -10.67 8.26 9.77
N ALA A 76 -10.37 9.44 9.24
CA ALA A 76 -11.34 10.27 8.54
C ALA A 76 -10.69 11.03 7.38
N VAL A 77 -11.40 11.04 6.25
CA VAL A 77 -11.07 11.82 5.06
C VAL A 77 -12.26 12.69 4.71
N GLN A 78 -12.00 13.92 4.30
CA GLN A 78 -13.00 14.86 3.78
C GLN A 78 -12.74 15.11 2.29
N PHE A 79 -13.81 15.15 1.50
CA PHE A 79 -13.79 15.54 0.10
C PHE A 79 -14.21 17.00 0.01
N VAL A 80 -13.26 17.86 -0.32
CA VAL A 80 -13.49 19.31 -0.48
C VAL A 80 -13.69 19.61 -1.95
N SER A 81 -14.87 20.08 -2.34
CA SER A 81 -15.13 20.49 -3.73
C SER A 81 -14.26 21.69 -4.12
N LEU A 82 -13.57 21.61 -5.26
CA LEU A 82 -12.76 22.69 -5.82
C LEU A 82 -13.56 23.62 -6.75
N ARG A 83 -14.75 23.21 -7.16
CA ARG A 83 -15.71 24.04 -7.92
C ARG A 83 -16.97 24.26 -7.08
N ALA A 84 -17.85 25.15 -7.54
CA ALA A 84 -19.13 25.59 -6.96
C ALA A 84 -19.83 24.55 -6.05
N PRO A 85 -20.64 24.98 -5.04
CA PRO A 85 -21.16 24.11 -3.99
C PRO A 85 -21.74 22.82 -4.59
N PHE A 86 -21.01 21.74 -4.39
CA PHE A 86 -21.39 20.41 -4.85
C PHE A 86 -22.32 19.79 -3.83
N ASP A 87 -23.32 19.06 -4.30
CA ASP A 87 -24.23 18.35 -3.41
C ASP A 87 -23.46 17.24 -2.67
N THR A 88 -23.22 17.48 -1.39
CA THR A 88 -22.53 16.53 -0.49
C THR A 88 -23.31 15.23 -0.28
N ALA A 89 -24.52 15.11 -0.83
CA ALA A 89 -25.34 13.91 -0.81
C ALA A 89 -25.05 12.90 -1.93
N ASP A 90 -24.09 13.15 -2.83
CA ASP A 90 -23.72 12.16 -3.87
C ASP A 90 -23.22 10.85 -3.24
N SER A 91 -23.94 9.76 -3.51
CA SER A 91 -23.64 8.43 -2.97
C SER A 91 -22.23 7.94 -3.32
N ARG A 92 -21.70 8.31 -4.50
CA ARG A 92 -20.34 7.95 -4.94
C ARG A 92 -19.29 8.58 -4.04
N VAL A 93 -19.48 9.85 -3.69
CA VAL A 93 -18.56 10.59 -2.80
C VAL A 93 -18.64 10.00 -1.40
N ILE A 94 -19.85 9.71 -0.90
CA ILE A 94 -20.06 9.10 0.41
C ILE A 94 -19.36 7.73 0.49
N ASP A 95 -19.50 6.88 -0.53
CA ASP A 95 -18.90 5.55 -0.54
C ASP A 95 -17.38 5.59 -0.65
N LEU A 96 -16.82 6.49 -1.48
CA LEU A 96 -15.37 6.72 -1.52
C LEU A 96 -14.86 7.30 -0.20
N GLN A 97 -15.58 8.22 0.43
CA GLN A 97 -15.21 8.78 1.71
C GLN A 97 -15.18 7.70 2.81
N ARG A 98 -16.17 6.81 2.83
CA ARG A 98 -16.19 5.63 3.70
C ARG A 98 -15.01 4.70 3.42
N LEU A 99 -14.71 4.43 2.15
CA LEU A 99 -13.55 3.62 1.77
C LEU A 99 -12.25 4.24 2.28
N MET A 100 -12.00 5.52 1.99
CA MET A 100 -10.79 6.24 2.40
C MET A 100 -10.67 6.39 3.93
N SER A 101 -11.81 6.36 4.64
CA SER A 101 -11.89 6.41 6.10
C SER A 101 -11.96 5.01 6.75
N SER A 102 -11.74 3.93 6.00
CA SER A 102 -11.91 2.55 6.48
C SER A 102 -10.88 2.09 7.52
N GLY A 103 -9.84 2.89 7.79
CA GLY A 103 -8.73 2.49 8.68
C GLY A 103 -7.69 1.58 8.01
N MET A 104 -7.81 1.33 6.71
CA MET A 104 -6.87 0.49 5.95
C MET A 104 -5.66 1.27 5.42
N PHE A 105 -5.67 2.60 5.53
CA PHE A 105 -4.64 3.48 4.99
C PHE A 105 -3.74 4.04 6.09
N TYR A 106 -2.44 4.07 5.79
CA TYR A 106 -1.41 4.55 6.71
C TYR A 106 -0.46 5.47 5.96
N PHE A 107 0.04 6.50 6.65
CA PHE A 107 1.13 7.34 6.20
C PHE A 107 2.07 7.60 7.38
N ALA A 108 3.28 8.09 7.10
CA ALA A 108 4.21 8.51 8.12
C ALA A 108 4.66 9.95 7.91
N THR A 109 5.24 10.52 8.96
CA THR A 109 5.89 11.82 8.93
C THR A 109 7.34 11.66 9.36
N GLY A 110 8.29 12.10 8.54
CA GLY A 110 9.72 12.01 8.82
C GLY A 110 10.59 12.37 7.61
N SER A 111 11.91 12.50 7.82
CA SER A 111 12.87 12.79 6.74
C SER A 111 13.37 11.49 6.07
N SER A 112 13.37 11.45 4.75
CA SER A 112 14.17 10.47 4.01
C SER A 112 14.51 10.88 2.57
N SER A 113 15.41 10.08 2.01
CA SER A 113 15.96 10.08 0.66
C SER A 113 14.93 9.72 -0.43
N ASP A 114 15.04 10.42 -1.57
CA ASP A 114 14.16 10.47 -2.75
C ASP A 114 13.92 9.16 -3.55
N GLU A 115 14.47 8.01 -3.14
CA GLU A 115 14.35 6.78 -3.94
C GLU A 115 12.98 6.11 -3.77
N THR A 116 12.02 6.54 -4.59
CA THR A 116 10.60 6.20 -4.44
C THR A 116 10.29 4.75 -4.83
N ASP A 117 9.87 3.92 -3.88
CA ASP A 117 9.21 2.65 -4.20
C ASP A 117 7.72 2.90 -4.55
N PHE A 118 7.42 2.85 -5.85
CA PHE A 118 6.06 3.00 -6.36
C PHE A 118 5.16 1.79 -6.07
N LEU A 119 5.72 0.66 -5.62
CA LEU A 119 4.99 -0.60 -5.42
C LEU A 119 3.86 -0.46 -4.41
N PHE A 120 4.05 0.33 -3.35
CA PHE A 120 3.11 0.49 -2.23
C PHE A 120 2.46 1.87 -2.14
N PHE A 121 2.74 2.76 -3.10
CA PHE A 121 2.24 4.13 -3.11
C PHE A 121 0.80 4.21 -3.66
N ARG A 122 -0.17 4.08 -2.75
CA ARG A 122 -1.58 3.84 -3.11
C ARG A 122 -2.28 4.99 -3.80
N ASN A 123 -1.94 6.23 -3.46
CA ASN A 123 -2.58 7.44 -3.97
C ASN A 123 -1.76 8.15 -5.06
N ARG A 124 -0.77 7.49 -5.66
CA ARG A 124 0.07 8.05 -6.73
C ARG A 124 -0.75 8.67 -7.88
N ASN A 125 -1.79 7.98 -8.32
CA ASN A 125 -2.65 8.45 -9.43
C ASN A 125 -3.37 9.77 -9.11
N LEU A 126 -3.55 10.11 -7.83
CA LEU A 126 -4.19 11.35 -7.38
C LEU A 126 -3.22 12.53 -7.37
N HIS A 127 -1.92 12.28 -7.58
CA HIS A 127 -0.86 13.30 -7.63
C HIS A 127 -0.59 13.74 -9.08
N PHE A 128 -0.85 12.87 -10.07
CA PHE A 128 -0.64 13.14 -11.49
C PHE A 128 -1.21 14.47 -11.99
N PRO A 129 -2.43 14.91 -11.60
CA PRO A 129 -2.94 16.20 -12.05
C PRO A 129 -2.01 17.35 -11.66
N LEU A 130 -1.41 17.30 -10.47
CA LEU A 130 -0.54 18.34 -9.93
C LEU A 130 0.85 18.31 -10.55
N GLU A 131 1.41 17.11 -10.71
CA GLU A 131 2.71 16.89 -11.36
C GLU A 131 2.70 17.41 -12.80
N ARG A 132 1.59 17.23 -13.52
CA ARG A 132 1.41 17.79 -14.87
C ARG A 132 1.50 19.32 -14.92
N TYR A 133 1.15 20.01 -13.84
CA TYR A 133 1.26 21.47 -13.73
C TYR A 133 2.56 21.92 -13.04
N GLY A 134 3.53 21.00 -12.84
CA GLY A 134 4.82 21.33 -12.21
C GLY A 134 4.73 21.60 -10.70
N ILE A 135 3.64 21.20 -10.05
CA ILE A 135 3.51 21.31 -8.59
C ILE A 135 4.22 20.13 -7.95
N ASP A 136 5.16 20.43 -7.07
CA ASP A 136 5.91 19.43 -6.30
C ASP A 136 5.00 18.70 -5.31
N SER A 137 4.56 17.50 -5.69
CA SER A 137 3.61 16.69 -4.92
C SER A 137 4.19 16.22 -3.57
N ASN A 138 5.51 16.06 -3.48
CA ASN A 138 6.19 15.57 -2.28
C ASN A 138 6.13 16.56 -1.10
N LYS A 139 5.91 17.85 -1.39
CA LYS A 139 5.82 18.89 -0.37
C LYS A 139 4.44 19.00 0.26
N TRP A 140 3.40 18.76 -0.53
CA TRP A 140 2.03 19.10 -0.16
C TRP A 140 1.17 17.87 0.15
N PHE A 141 1.52 16.71 -0.41
CA PHE A 141 0.68 15.53 -0.37
C PHE A 141 1.33 14.37 0.36
N VAL A 142 0.54 13.71 1.21
CA VAL A 142 0.97 12.52 1.92
C VAL A 142 0.99 11.33 0.98
N ARG A 143 1.99 10.47 1.15
CA ARG A 143 2.05 9.16 0.49
C ARG A 143 1.43 8.13 1.43
N MET A 144 0.42 7.41 0.94
CA MET A 144 -0.29 6.42 1.74
C MET A 144 -0.01 5.01 1.24
N MET A 145 0.11 4.08 2.17
CA MET A 145 0.04 2.64 1.92
C MET A 145 -1.33 2.08 2.31
N CYS A 146 -1.72 0.96 1.71
CA CYS A 146 -2.90 0.19 2.10
C CYS A 146 -2.46 -1.12 2.76
N GLY A 147 -3.03 -1.46 3.92
CA GLY A 147 -2.70 -2.68 4.65
C GLY A 147 -2.86 -2.54 6.15
N SER A 148 -1.84 -2.91 6.93
CA SER A 148 -1.88 -2.82 8.38
C SER A 148 -0.52 -2.50 8.97
N VAL A 149 -0.50 -1.69 10.03
CA VAL A 149 0.69 -1.41 10.84
C VAL A 149 0.37 -1.59 12.31
N GLN A 150 1.24 -2.28 13.03
CA GLN A 150 1.18 -2.39 14.48
C GLN A 150 2.57 -2.22 15.08
N VAL A 151 2.68 -1.33 16.06
CA VAL A 151 3.91 -1.08 16.81
C VAL A 151 3.67 -1.38 18.28
N ARG A 152 4.58 -2.13 18.90
CA ARG A 152 4.51 -2.51 20.31
C ARG A 152 5.89 -2.44 20.93
N THR A 153 5.95 -1.88 22.13
CA THR A 153 7.11 -2.01 23.01
C THR A 153 6.98 -3.32 23.78
N VAL A 154 8.00 -4.16 23.72
CA VAL A 154 8.10 -5.42 24.46
C VAL A 154 9.29 -5.37 25.42
N TYR A 155 9.15 -6.07 26.54
CA TYR A 155 10.17 -6.13 27.59
C TYR A 155 10.77 -7.54 27.60
N VAL A 156 12.08 -7.63 27.41
CA VAL A 156 12.83 -8.90 27.41
C VAL A 156 13.87 -8.82 28.52
N GLY A 157 13.54 -9.37 29.69
CA GLY A 157 14.32 -9.16 30.90
C GLY A 157 14.31 -7.68 31.29
N ASN A 158 15.49 -7.07 31.39
CA ASN A 158 15.65 -5.62 31.65
C ASN A 158 15.76 -4.78 30.37
N LYS A 159 15.60 -5.38 29.20
CA LYS A 159 15.73 -4.71 27.91
C LYS A 159 14.36 -4.31 27.37
N THR A 160 14.30 -3.12 26.79
CA THR A 160 13.10 -2.61 26.11
C THR A 160 13.34 -2.65 24.62
N VAL A 161 12.50 -3.39 23.89
CA VAL A 161 12.61 -3.59 22.44
C VAL A 161 11.34 -3.07 21.79
N LYS A 162 11.47 -2.35 20.68
CA LYS A 162 10.32 -1.97 19.85
C LYS A 162 10.15 -3.01 18.74
N LEU A 163 9.00 -3.65 18.70
CA LEU A 163 8.59 -4.52 17.61
C LEU A 163 7.55 -3.81 16.75
N ALA A 164 7.68 -3.97 15.44
CA ALA A 164 6.67 -3.56 14.51
C ALA A 164 6.37 -4.65 13.50
N ILE A 165 5.09 -4.78 13.15
CA ILE A 165 4.65 -5.63 12.05
C ILE A 165 3.88 -4.73 11.08
N LEU A 166 4.34 -4.70 9.84
CA LEU A 166 3.76 -3.90 8.77
C LEU A 166 3.40 -4.84 7.65
N SER A 167 2.21 -4.70 7.08
CA SER A 167 1.79 -5.47 5.92
C SER A 167 1.27 -4.50 4.86
N ARG A 168 1.86 -4.53 3.67
CA ARG A 168 1.66 -3.55 2.60
C ARG A 168 1.10 -4.24 1.37
N LEU A 169 -0.04 -3.77 0.87
CA LEU A 169 -0.68 -4.29 -0.35
C LEU A 169 -0.14 -3.57 -1.59
N SER A 170 0.35 -4.33 -2.56
CA SER A 170 0.87 -3.82 -3.83
C SER A 170 -0.18 -3.09 -4.66
N CYS A 171 0.28 -2.08 -5.39
CA CYS A 171 -0.50 -1.28 -6.32
C CYS A 171 -0.29 -1.68 -7.80
N ARG A 172 0.59 -2.65 -8.11
CA ARG A 172 0.88 -3.03 -9.50
C ARG A 172 -0.27 -3.79 -10.18
N ARG A 173 -0.93 -4.70 -9.45
CA ARG A 173 -2.10 -5.47 -9.94
C ARG A 173 -3.26 -5.44 -8.95
N VAL A 174 -3.95 -4.30 -8.93
CA VAL A 174 -5.07 -4.04 -8.01
C VAL A 174 -6.33 -4.77 -8.45
N GLY A 175 -7.04 -5.38 -7.50
CA GLY A 175 -8.35 -5.95 -7.74
C GLY A 175 -8.89 -6.66 -6.51
N THR A 176 -10.18 -6.98 -6.52
CA THR A 176 -10.78 -7.75 -5.43
C THR A 176 -10.44 -9.23 -5.57
N ARG A 177 -10.39 -9.94 -4.43
CA ARG A 177 -10.05 -11.36 -4.34
C ARG A 177 -10.87 -12.26 -5.28
N PHE A 178 -12.07 -11.89 -5.70
CA PHE A 178 -12.88 -12.72 -6.61
C PHE A 178 -12.82 -12.27 -8.07
N ASN A 179 -12.34 -11.05 -8.34
CA ASN A 179 -12.31 -10.50 -9.70
C ASN A 179 -10.92 -10.60 -10.33
N VAL A 180 -9.85 -10.52 -9.53
CA VAL A 180 -8.48 -10.49 -10.05
C VAL A 180 -7.65 -11.59 -9.39
N ARG A 181 -7.13 -12.49 -10.21
CA ARG A 181 -6.32 -13.65 -9.86
C ARG A 181 -5.13 -13.76 -10.81
N GLY A 182 -4.17 -14.58 -10.40
CA GLY A 182 -3.02 -14.89 -11.23
C GLY A 182 -2.05 -13.74 -11.44
N VAL A 183 -1.15 -13.97 -12.39
CA VAL A 183 -0.16 -13.00 -12.89
C VAL A 183 -0.74 -12.19 -14.06
N ASP A 184 -0.23 -10.99 -14.32
CA ASP A 184 -0.42 -10.27 -15.58
C ASP A 184 0.74 -10.48 -16.55
N ASP A 185 0.64 -9.87 -17.73
CA ASP A 185 1.67 -9.98 -18.76
C ASP A 185 3.00 -9.37 -18.31
N ASP A 186 3.00 -8.42 -17.37
CA ASP A 186 4.21 -7.80 -16.83
C ASP A 186 4.86 -8.60 -15.68
N GLY A 187 4.23 -9.70 -15.24
CA GLY A 187 4.74 -10.52 -14.14
C GLY A 187 4.23 -10.13 -12.75
N HIS A 188 3.27 -9.20 -12.64
CA HIS A 188 2.71 -8.81 -11.36
C HIS A 188 1.60 -9.74 -10.94
N VAL A 189 1.66 -10.26 -9.72
CA VAL A 189 0.61 -11.13 -9.18
C VAL A 189 -0.46 -10.34 -8.43
N ALA A 190 -1.70 -10.78 -8.56
CA ALA A 190 -2.83 -10.17 -7.86
C ALA A 190 -2.72 -10.39 -6.34
N ASN A 191 -3.19 -9.42 -5.55
CA ASN A 191 -3.16 -9.47 -4.07
C ASN A 191 -1.76 -9.69 -3.49
N PHE A 192 -0.71 -9.17 -4.13
CA PHE A 192 0.65 -9.22 -3.59
C PHE A 192 0.75 -8.35 -2.33
N VAL A 193 1.22 -8.94 -1.24
CA VAL A 193 1.41 -8.34 0.07
C VAL A 193 2.81 -8.65 0.56
N GLU A 194 3.50 -7.62 1.04
CA GLU A 194 4.72 -7.78 1.83
C GLU A 194 4.40 -7.56 3.30
N THR A 195 4.78 -8.51 4.14
CA THR A 195 4.73 -8.40 5.58
C THR A 195 6.15 -8.30 6.12
N GLU A 196 6.46 -7.16 6.71
CA GLU A 196 7.74 -6.85 7.32
C GLU A 196 7.63 -6.87 8.84
N GLN A 197 8.48 -7.66 9.49
CA GLN A 197 8.66 -7.69 10.94
C GLN A 197 9.94 -6.94 11.27
N LEU A 198 9.83 -5.92 12.11
CA LEU A 198 10.96 -5.12 12.55
C LEU A 198 11.16 -5.21 14.04
N LEU A 199 12.44 -5.18 14.38
CA LEU A 199 12.93 -5.13 15.73
C LEU A 199 13.91 -3.98 15.83
N SER A 200 13.62 -3.04 16.70
CA SER A 200 14.50 -1.92 17.04
C SER A 200 14.87 -2.03 18.52
N TYR A 201 16.17 -2.11 18.78
CA TYR A 201 16.74 -2.20 20.12
C TYR A 201 18.00 -1.33 20.19
N GLU A 202 17.97 -0.31 21.04
CA GLU A 202 19.03 0.70 21.13
C GLU A 202 19.31 1.31 19.74
N ASN A 203 20.53 1.13 19.22
CA ASN A 203 20.94 1.61 17.89
C ASN A 203 20.97 0.48 16.84
N CYS A 204 20.39 -0.68 17.15
CA CYS A 204 20.33 -1.83 16.26
C CYS A 204 18.92 -2.01 15.73
N GLU A 205 18.82 -2.21 14.40
CA GLU A 205 17.57 -2.52 13.73
C GLU A 205 17.72 -3.81 12.92
N ALA A 206 16.72 -4.68 13.02
CA ALA A 206 16.59 -5.88 12.22
C ALA A 206 15.23 -5.89 11.53
N SER A 207 15.22 -6.32 10.27
CA SER A 207 14.01 -6.45 9.46
C SER A 207 13.95 -7.84 8.84
N PHE A 208 12.76 -8.43 8.83
CA PHE A 208 12.46 -9.69 8.18
C PHE A 208 11.20 -9.56 7.34
N ILE A 209 11.29 -9.90 6.05
CA ILE A 209 10.19 -9.75 5.09
C ILE A 209 9.68 -11.12 4.64
N GLN A 210 8.35 -11.23 4.62
CA GLN A 210 7.63 -12.33 4.02
C GLN A 210 6.69 -11.79 2.95
N VAL A 211 6.60 -12.49 1.82
CA VAL A 211 5.70 -12.10 0.73
C VAL A 211 4.57 -13.11 0.58
N ARG A 212 3.41 -12.63 0.17
CA ARG A 212 2.24 -13.45 -0.14
C ARG A 212 1.53 -12.86 -1.35
N GLY A 213 1.15 -13.69 -2.32
CA GLY A 213 0.41 -13.25 -3.48
C GLY A 213 -0.47 -14.34 -4.07
N SER A 214 -1.15 -14.00 -5.17
CA SER A 214 -1.74 -15.04 -6.03
C SER A 214 -0.63 -15.88 -6.64
N VAL A 215 -0.94 -17.15 -6.91
CA VAL A 215 -0.03 -18.02 -7.67
C VAL A 215 0.30 -17.34 -9.01
N PRO A 216 1.59 -17.24 -9.39
CA PRO A 216 2.06 -16.52 -10.58
C PRO A 216 1.77 -17.27 -11.89
N LEU A 217 0.52 -17.69 -12.07
CA LEU A 217 0.02 -18.33 -13.29
C LEU A 217 -1.09 -17.50 -13.92
N PHE A 218 -1.33 -17.67 -15.22
CA PHE A 218 -2.55 -17.14 -15.81
C PHE A 218 -3.74 -18.03 -15.46
N TRP A 219 -4.49 -17.61 -14.45
CA TRP A 219 -5.66 -18.35 -13.99
C TRP A 219 -6.82 -17.45 -13.56
N GLU A 220 -8.02 -17.96 -13.78
CA GLU A 220 -9.27 -17.29 -13.48
C GLU A 220 -10.23 -18.27 -12.78
N GLN A 221 -11.07 -17.73 -11.91
CA GLN A 221 -12.15 -18.48 -11.29
C GLN A 221 -13.49 -17.88 -11.76
N PRO A 222 -14.11 -18.41 -12.83
CA PRO A 222 -15.39 -17.91 -13.30
C PRO A 222 -16.51 -18.16 -12.27
N GLY A 223 -17.17 -17.08 -11.85
CA GLY A 223 -18.39 -17.09 -11.02
C GLY A 223 -18.16 -16.93 -9.51
N LEU A 224 -19.17 -16.38 -8.83
CA LEU A 224 -19.25 -16.19 -7.36
C LEU A 224 -19.92 -17.38 -6.63
N ASN A 225 -20.21 -18.47 -7.35
CA ASN A 225 -21.05 -19.54 -6.83
C ASN A 225 -20.32 -20.40 -5.77
N VAL A 226 -20.84 -20.35 -4.55
CA VAL A 226 -20.43 -21.18 -3.41
C VAL A 226 -20.60 -22.67 -3.81
N GLY A 227 -19.49 -23.39 -3.95
CA GLY A 227 -19.48 -24.83 -4.27
C GLY A 227 -18.94 -25.21 -5.65
N SER A 228 -18.78 -24.26 -6.58
CA SER A 228 -18.18 -24.50 -7.91
C SER A 228 -16.80 -23.85 -8.00
N HIS A 229 -15.75 -24.62 -7.69
CA HIS A 229 -14.35 -24.21 -7.80
C HIS A 229 -13.74 -24.56 -9.17
N LYS A 230 -14.48 -24.34 -10.26
CA LYS A 230 -13.92 -24.54 -11.60
C LYS A 230 -12.92 -23.42 -11.86
N ILE A 231 -11.64 -23.77 -11.88
CA ILE A 231 -10.54 -22.88 -12.21
C ILE A 231 -10.23 -23.06 -13.70
N LYS A 232 -10.09 -21.95 -14.42
CA LYS A 232 -9.58 -21.92 -15.79
C LYS A 232 -8.12 -21.53 -15.75
N LEU A 233 -7.27 -22.33 -16.38
CA LEU A 233 -5.84 -22.10 -16.53
C LEU A 233 -5.54 -21.88 -18.01
N ARG A 234 -4.59 -20.99 -18.31
CA ARG A 234 -3.96 -20.95 -19.63
C ARG A 234 -2.85 -22.00 -19.72
N ALA A 235 -2.40 -22.27 -20.93
CA ALA A 235 -1.31 -23.20 -21.18
C ALA A 235 -0.01 -22.77 -20.46
N VAL A 236 0.84 -23.75 -20.16
CA VAL A 236 2.10 -23.54 -19.41
C VAL A 236 3.03 -22.61 -20.19
N GLU A 237 3.14 -22.84 -21.50
CA GLU A 237 3.98 -22.10 -22.43
C GLU A 237 3.57 -20.63 -22.50
N ALA A 238 2.27 -20.35 -22.40
CA ALA A 238 1.76 -18.98 -22.36
C ALA A 238 2.12 -18.28 -21.06
N THR A 239 2.23 -19.02 -19.95
CA THR A 239 2.48 -18.48 -18.61
C THR A 239 3.96 -18.27 -18.31
N ALA A 240 4.84 -19.07 -18.93
CA ALA A 240 6.27 -19.08 -18.63
C ALA A 240 6.95 -17.68 -18.71
N PRO A 241 6.68 -16.82 -19.71
CA PRO A 241 7.31 -15.49 -19.76
C PRO A 241 6.93 -14.59 -18.58
N ALA A 242 5.65 -14.59 -18.19
CA ALA A 242 5.16 -13.80 -17.06
C ALA A 242 5.67 -14.34 -15.72
N PHE A 243 5.74 -15.67 -15.60
CA PHE A 243 6.34 -16.34 -14.45
C PHE A 243 7.82 -15.99 -14.28
N ASN A 244 8.60 -16.03 -15.37
CA ASN A 244 10.03 -15.69 -15.33
C ASN A 244 10.26 -14.22 -14.95
N ARG A 245 9.42 -13.30 -15.44
CA ARG A 245 9.41 -11.91 -14.98
C ARG A 245 9.14 -11.81 -13.49
N PHE A 246 8.09 -12.49 -13.00
CA PHE A 246 7.77 -12.52 -11.56
C PHE A 246 8.94 -12.99 -10.70
N VAL A 247 9.62 -14.07 -11.09
CA VAL A 247 10.77 -14.62 -10.34
C VAL A 247 11.98 -13.69 -10.40
N THR A 248 12.22 -13.05 -11.55
CA THR A 248 13.36 -12.12 -11.71
C THR A 248 13.15 -10.83 -10.91
N ASP A 249 11.93 -10.30 -10.88
CA ASP A 249 11.56 -9.11 -10.12
C ASP A 249 11.47 -9.38 -8.60
N ALA A 250 11.15 -10.61 -8.20
CA ALA A 250 11.19 -11.01 -6.80
C ALA A 250 12.66 -11.18 -6.37
N PHE A 251 13.26 -10.11 -5.83
CA PHE A 251 14.65 -10.03 -5.35
C PHE A 251 15.06 -11.02 -4.21
N ILE A 252 14.34 -12.13 -4.03
CA ILE A 252 14.47 -13.05 -2.90
C ILE A 252 14.34 -14.49 -3.43
N CYS A 253 15.10 -15.44 -2.88
CA CYS A 253 14.82 -16.87 -3.03
C CYS A 253 13.38 -17.17 -2.60
N VAL A 254 12.48 -17.39 -3.55
CA VAL A 254 11.06 -17.59 -3.28
C VAL A 254 10.84 -19.02 -2.80
N PHE A 255 10.64 -19.20 -1.49
CA PHE A 255 10.09 -20.44 -0.95
C PHE A 255 8.56 -20.40 -1.05
N VAL A 256 8.01 -21.06 -2.08
CA VAL A 256 6.56 -21.09 -2.31
C VAL A 256 5.90 -22.11 -1.37
N VAL A 257 5.34 -21.63 -0.27
CA VAL A 257 4.54 -22.47 0.64
C VAL A 257 3.08 -22.51 0.17
N LEU A 258 2.64 -23.68 -0.30
CA LEU A 258 1.25 -23.93 -0.71
C LEU A 258 0.54 -24.78 0.35
N VAL A 259 -0.40 -24.17 1.06
CA VAL A 259 -1.21 -24.88 2.06
C VAL A 259 -2.24 -25.76 1.35
N TYR A 260 -2.07 -27.07 1.49
CA TYR A 260 -2.78 -28.09 0.74
C TYR A 260 -4.18 -28.40 1.31
N ARG A 261 -5.20 -28.35 0.44
CA ARG A 261 -6.43 -29.15 0.58
C ARG A 261 -6.61 -29.89 -0.74
N ARG A 262 -6.66 -31.23 -0.71
CA ARG A 262 -6.77 -32.14 -1.89
C ARG A 262 -7.74 -31.58 -2.95
N THR A 263 -7.22 -30.85 -3.92
CA THR A 263 -7.97 -30.25 -5.03
C THR A 263 -7.14 -30.36 -6.31
N ARG A 264 -7.79 -30.47 -7.48
CA ARG A 264 -7.12 -30.58 -8.80
C ARG A 264 -6.09 -29.48 -9.08
N PHE A 265 -6.24 -28.32 -8.44
CA PHE A 265 -5.29 -27.21 -8.53
C PHE A 265 -3.91 -27.53 -7.95
N ALA A 266 -3.83 -28.39 -6.94
CA ALA A 266 -2.57 -28.73 -6.27
C ALA A 266 -1.68 -29.69 -7.08
N VAL A 267 -2.27 -30.55 -7.91
CA VAL A 267 -1.51 -31.46 -8.80
C VAL A 267 -0.82 -30.66 -9.92
N MET A 268 -1.47 -29.63 -10.46
CA MET A 268 -0.88 -28.77 -11.50
C MET A 268 0.19 -27.82 -10.95
N LEU A 269 0.06 -27.36 -9.70
CA LEU A 269 1.14 -26.61 -9.03
C LEU A 269 2.39 -27.48 -8.89
N TRP A 270 2.23 -28.76 -8.58
CA TRP A 270 3.33 -29.71 -8.57
C TRP A 270 3.96 -29.89 -9.95
N GLU A 271 3.18 -29.99 -11.02
CA GLU A 271 3.72 -30.07 -12.40
C GLU A 271 4.48 -28.79 -12.83
N PHE A 272 4.08 -27.61 -12.33
CA PHE A 272 4.70 -26.34 -12.71
C PHE A 272 5.95 -26.00 -11.89
N PHE A 273 5.97 -26.35 -10.60
CA PHE A 273 7.07 -26.02 -9.68
C PHE A 273 8.01 -27.23 -9.39
N GLY A 274 7.70 -28.40 -9.95
CA GLY A 274 8.06 -29.74 -9.46
C GLY A 274 9.49 -30.24 -9.60
N GLU A 275 10.45 -29.43 -10.07
CA GLU A 275 11.87 -29.81 -9.99
C GLU A 275 12.77 -28.66 -9.49
N GLU A 276 12.48 -27.40 -9.83
CA GLU A 276 13.31 -26.25 -9.40
C GLU A 276 13.01 -25.73 -7.98
N CYS A 277 11.81 -25.96 -7.44
CA CYS A 277 11.41 -25.49 -6.09
C CYS A 277 11.39 -26.62 -5.04
N ALA A 278 11.93 -27.80 -5.34
CA ALA A 278 11.85 -28.99 -4.49
C ALA A 278 12.81 -29.00 -3.27
N LEU A 279 13.61 -27.94 -3.07
CA LEU A 279 14.48 -27.81 -1.90
C LEU A 279 13.68 -27.25 -0.71
N ASN A 280 13.27 -28.17 0.17
CA ASN A 280 12.67 -27.99 1.51
C ASN A 280 11.13 -28.01 1.58
N TRP A 281 10.56 -29.18 1.28
CA TRP A 281 9.24 -29.60 1.74
C TRP A 281 9.37 -30.63 2.86
N LEU A 282 9.81 -30.20 4.04
CA LEU A 282 9.77 -30.98 5.27
C LEU A 282 9.64 -30.01 6.45
N ILE A 283 8.42 -29.86 6.98
CA ILE A 283 8.00 -29.99 8.40
C ILE A 283 6.51 -30.34 8.36
#